data_AF-A0A8S3UQS7-F1
#
_entry.id   AF-A0A8S3UQS7-F1
#
_cell.length_a   1.000
_cell.length_b   1.000
_cell.length_c   1.000
_cell.angle_alpha   90.00
_cell.angle_beta   90.00
_cell.angle_gamma   90.00
#
_symmetry.space_group_name_H-M   'P 1'
#
loop_
_entity.id
_entity.type
_entity.pdbx_description
1 polymer ?
#
loop_
_entity_poly.entity_id
_entity_poly.type
_entity_poly.pdbx_seq_one_letter_code
_entity_poly.pdbx_strand_id
1 'polypeptide(L)'
;MAIKSFDFVKSVSIDYMHCVLQGISKLLISLWFGSTHSDESFSLYSYVDVVDERLSKIKPPSTISRMPRSISQHFKYWKASELRAWLLFYSVPILMDVMSTMHLYHYSAFVEAIYLLISDSISMEDLEKSHKLLCFFVHMFESLYGERYYTLNLHSLLHLSDSVRDIGPLWSHSCFPFENANGELLKLFHGTQYIDLQIVGAINVYQTLPLLTSDIENDSQVYKFVLQDEKS
;
A
#
# COMPACT_ATOMS: atom_id res chain seq x y z
N MET A 1 -7.96 -29.47 16.64
CA MET A 1 -9.37 -29.09 16.85
C MET A 1 -9.73 -28.12 15.74
N ALA A 2 -10.45 -28.57 14.70
CA ALA A 2 -10.91 -27.70 13.64
C ALA A 2 -12.15 -26.93 14.12
N ILE A 3 -12.16 -25.61 13.96
CA ILE A 3 -13.32 -24.78 14.26
C ILE A 3 -14.43 -25.20 13.28
N LYS A 4 -15.54 -25.74 13.78
CA LYS A 4 -16.57 -26.43 12.97
C LYS A 4 -17.22 -25.59 11.85
N SER A 5 -17.04 -24.28 11.86
CA SER A 5 -17.60 -23.32 10.90
C SER A 5 -16.54 -22.53 10.12
N PHE A 6 -15.25 -22.87 10.25
CA PHE A 6 -14.16 -22.18 9.56
C PHE A 6 -13.88 -22.85 8.21
N ASP A 7 -14.26 -22.20 7.12
CA ASP A 7 -13.92 -22.62 5.76
C ASP A 7 -12.62 -21.93 5.35
N PHE A 8 -11.52 -22.69 5.24
CA PHE A 8 -10.21 -22.14 4.90
C PHE A 8 -10.20 -21.35 3.59
N VAL A 9 -11.01 -21.74 2.59
CA VAL A 9 -11.02 -21.06 1.30
C VAL A 9 -11.73 -19.71 1.39
N LYS A 10 -12.82 -19.65 2.17
CA LYS A 10 -13.63 -18.43 2.32
C LYS A 10 -13.19 -17.53 3.47
N SER A 11 -12.41 -18.06 4.40
CA SER A 11 -12.08 -17.39 5.67
C SER A 11 -10.62 -16.96 5.75
N VAL A 12 -9.77 -17.32 4.78
CA VAL A 12 -8.40 -16.82 4.67
C VAL A 12 -8.36 -15.74 3.59
N SER A 13 -8.12 -14.51 4.01
CA SER A 13 -8.08 -13.37 3.10
C SER A 13 -6.77 -13.29 2.32
N ILE A 14 -6.87 -12.79 1.10
CA ILE A 14 -5.72 -12.32 0.34
C ILE A 14 -5.43 -10.89 0.79
N ASP A 15 -4.31 -10.68 1.46
CA ASP A 15 -3.94 -9.35 1.94
C ASP A 15 -3.66 -8.39 0.78
N TYR A 16 -4.47 -7.33 0.72
CA TYR A 16 -4.33 -6.24 -0.24
C TYR A 16 -2.96 -5.58 -0.22
N MET A 17 -2.38 -5.36 0.97
CA MET A 17 -1.12 -4.62 1.09
C MET A 17 0.04 -5.40 0.44
N HIS A 18 0.15 -6.70 0.71
CA HIS A 18 1.22 -7.52 0.18
C HIS A 18 0.94 -8.00 -1.25
N CYS A 19 -0.27 -8.47 -1.55
CA CYS A 19 -0.60 -9.03 -2.86
C CYS A 19 -0.66 -7.94 -3.93
N VAL A 20 -1.45 -6.88 -3.71
CA VAL A 20 -1.76 -5.88 -4.74
C VAL A 20 -0.69 -4.78 -4.77
N LEU A 21 -0.34 -4.21 -3.62
CA LEU A 21 0.58 -3.07 -3.57
C LEU A 21 2.03 -3.53 -3.67
N GLN A 22 2.52 -4.29 -2.69
CA GLN A 22 3.92 -4.72 -2.67
C GLN A 22 4.24 -5.81 -3.70
N GLY A 23 3.24 -6.58 -4.12
CA GLY A 23 3.34 -7.60 -5.15
C GLY A 23 3.20 -7.02 -6.55
N ILE A 24 1.96 -6.82 -6.99
CA ILE A 24 1.66 -6.48 -8.39
C ILE A 24 2.07 -5.07 -8.77
N SER A 25 1.71 -4.07 -7.96
CA SER A 25 2.02 -2.67 -8.28
C SER A 25 3.53 -2.44 -8.30
N LYS A 26 4.26 -3.02 -7.33
CA LYS A 26 5.73 -2.96 -7.30
C LYS A 26 6.36 -3.74 -8.46
N LEU A 27 5.82 -4.91 -8.84
CA LEU A 27 6.27 -5.66 -10.01
C LEU A 27 6.15 -4.80 -11.28
N LEU A 28 4.97 -4.24 -11.55
CA LEU A 28 4.73 -3.43 -12.74
C LEU A 28 5.67 -2.21 -12.83
N ILE A 29 5.84 -1.46 -11.74
CA ILE A 29 6.77 -0.31 -11.73
C ILE A 29 8.21 -0.79 -11.99
N SER A 30 8.60 -1.94 -11.45
CA SER A 30 9.93 -2.53 -11.69
C SER A 30 10.12 -2.93 -13.15
N LEU A 31 9.08 -3.48 -13.80
CA LEU A 31 9.12 -3.84 -15.21
C LEU A 31 9.23 -2.60 -16.10
N TRP A 32 8.48 -1.55 -15.79
CA TRP A 32 8.47 -0.35 -16.62
C TRP A 32 9.72 0.51 -16.46
N PHE A 33 10.24 0.67 -15.24
CA PHE A 33 11.31 1.62 -14.95
C PHE A 33 12.61 0.97 -14.47
N GLY A 34 12.69 -0.36 -14.48
CA GLY A 34 13.92 -1.09 -14.18
C GLY A 34 14.92 -1.03 -15.34
N SER A 35 16.17 -0.66 -15.06
CA SER A 35 17.24 -0.66 -16.07
C SER A 35 17.50 -2.04 -16.67
N THR A 36 17.19 -3.12 -15.94
CA THR A 36 17.28 -4.51 -16.42
C THR A 36 16.30 -4.85 -17.53
N HIS A 37 15.29 -4.01 -17.75
CA HIS A 37 14.25 -4.20 -18.75
C HIS A 37 14.27 -3.06 -19.79
N SER A 38 15.36 -2.29 -19.91
CA SER A 38 15.43 -1.14 -20.83
C SER A 38 15.14 -1.50 -22.29
N ASP A 39 15.44 -2.73 -22.69
CA ASP A 39 15.35 -3.20 -24.07
C ASP A 39 14.01 -3.92 -24.36
N GLU A 40 13.16 -4.09 -23.33
CA GLU A 40 11.86 -4.74 -23.47
C GLU A 40 10.82 -3.78 -24.06
N SER A 41 9.87 -4.30 -24.84
CA SER A 41 8.86 -3.46 -25.53
C SER A 41 7.91 -2.72 -24.58
N PHE A 42 7.73 -3.22 -23.36
CA PHE A 42 6.91 -2.60 -22.31
C PHE A 42 7.69 -1.57 -21.47
N SER A 43 8.98 -1.41 -21.73
CA SER A 43 9.86 -0.55 -20.94
C SER A 43 9.52 0.92 -21.12
N LEU A 44 9.52 1.64 -20.00
CA LEU A 44 9.39 3.09 -19.91
C LEU A 44 10.66 3.72 -19.28
N TYR A 45 11.77 2.97 -19.25
CA TYR A 45 13.01 3.42 -18.60
C TYR A 45 13.51 4.76 -19.15
N SER A 46 13.43 4.97 -20.47
CA SER A 46 13.80 6.23 -21.13
C SER A 46 12.90 7.41 -20.77
N TYR A 47 11.72 7.16 -20.22
CA TYR A 47 10.75 8.18 -19.81
C TYR A 47 10.75 8.43 -18.30
N VAL A 48 11.67 7.83 -17.53
CA VAL A 48 11.68 7.94 -16.07
C VAL A 48 11.80 9.40 -15.61
N ASP A 49 12.60 10.22 -16.30
CA ASP A 49 12.77 11.64 -15.97
C ASP A 49 11.48 12.44 -16.18
N VAL A 50 10.73 12.13 -17.26
CA VAL A 50 9.43 12.74 -17.56
C VAL A 50 8.41 12.37 -16.48
N VAL A 51 8.42 11.11 -16.04
CA VAL A 51 7.53 10.60 -15.00
C VAL A 51 7.86 11.23 -13.64
N ASP A 52 9.14 11.34 -13.29
CA ASP A 52 9.59 11.99 -12.06
C ASP A 52 9.25 13.49 -12.05
N GLU A 53 9.40 14.17 -13.19
CA GLU A 53 8.97 15.57 -13.33
C GLU A 53 7.46 15.71 -13.09
N ARG A 54 6.64 14.82 -13.68
CA ARG A 54 5.18 14.81 -13.49
C ARG A 54 4.81 14.53 -12.03
N LEU A 55 5.47 13.57 -11.38
CA LEU A 55 5.28 13.27 -9.95
C LEU A 55 5.57 14.48 -9.07
N SER A 56 6.65 15.22 -9.35
CA SER A 56 7.04 16.39 -8.54
C SER A 56 6.01 17.52 -8.56
N LYS A 57 5.17 17.58 -9.61
CA LYS A 57 4.12 18.59 -9.78
C LYS A 57 2.82 18.24 -9.05
N ILE A 58 2.66 17.00 -8.59
CA ILE A 58 1.46 16.56 -7.90
C ILE A 58 1.41 17.12 -6.48
N LYS A 59 0.26 17.68 -6.12
CA LYS A 59 -0.04 18.12 -4.76
C LYS A 59 -1.09 17.18 -4.14
N PRO A 60 -0.68 16.26 -3.25
CA PRO A 60 -1.62 15.33 -2.61
C PRO A 60 -2.66 16.07 -1.78
N PRO A 61 -3.89 15.54 -1.67
CA PRO A 61 -4.83 15.93 -0.63
C PRO A 61 -4.27 15.55 0.76
N SER A 62 -4.82 16.16 1.82
CA SER A 62 -4.39 15.95 3.21
C SER A 62 -4.47 14.49 3.69
N THR A 63 -5.26 13.64 3.02
CA THR A 63 -5.37 12.21 3.30
C THR A 63 -4.14 11.39 2.90
N ILE A 64 -3.23 11.95 2.10
CA ILE A 64 -1.97 11.30 1.72
C ILE A 64 -0.83 12.00 2.45
N SER A 65 -0.24 11.30 3.42
CA SER A 65 0.70 11.90 4.39
C SER A 65 2.07 12.27 3.82
N ARG A 66 2.41 11.84 2.59
CA ARG A 66 3.72 12.03 1.99
C ARG A 66 3.61 12.58 0.57
N MET A 67 4.49 13.52 0.24
CA MET A 67 4.68 13.95 -1.14
C MET A 67 5.16 12.78 -2.01
N PRO A 68 4.75 12.72 -3.30
CA PRO A 68 5.28 11.72 -4.23
C PRO A 68 6.80 11.83 -4.32
N ARG A 69 7.49 10.71 -4.16
CA ARG A 69 8.95 10.64 -4.32
C ARG A 69 9.28 10.17 -5.73
N SER A 70 10.49 10.50 -6.19
CA SER A 70 11.00 10.04 -7.49
C SER A 70 11.08 8.51 -7.57
N ILE A 71 10.72 7.95 -8.72
CA ILE A 71 10.89 6.54 -9.07
C ILE A 71 12.38 6.24 -9.22
N SER A 72 13.10 7.04 -10.01
CA SER A 72 14.53 6.78 -10.32
C SER A 72 15.40 6.69 -9.07
N GLN A 73 15.13 7.54 -8.07
CA GLN A 73 15.96 7.64 -6.87
C GLN A 73 15.44 6.83 -5.68
N HIS A 74 14.11 6.74 -5.51
CA HIS A 74 13.53 6.28 -4.24
C HIS A 74 12.67 5.02 -4.33
N PHE A 75 12.36 4.53 -5.53
CA PHE A 75 11.40 3.43 -5.72
C PHE A 75 11.68 2.20 -4.83
N LYS A 76 12.96 1.81 -4.67
CA LYS A 76 13.38 0.69 -3.81
C LYS A 76 12.86 0.80 -2.37
N TYR A 77 12.67 2.03 -1.88
CA TYR A 77 12.27 2.37 -0.52
C TYR A 77 10.82 2.86 -0.42
N TRP A 78 10.02 2.74 -1.47
CA TRP A 78 8.60 3.09 -1.40
C TRP A 78 7.87 2.14 -0.45
N LYS A 79 7.11 2.73 0.48
CA LYS A 79 6.22 2.00 1.37
C LYS A 79 4.93 1.60 0.63
N ALA A 80 4.19 0.64 1.19
CA ALA A 80 2.89 0.26 0.66
C ALA A 80 1.92 1.45 0.54
N SER A 81 1.96 2.42 1.46
CA SER A 81 1.15 3.64 1.39
C SER A 81 1.44 4.49 0.14
N GLU A 82 2.70 4.50 -0.32
CA GLU A 82 3.10 5.24 -1.52
C GLU A 82 2.74 4.48 -2.79
N LEU A 83 2.87 3.15 -2.77
CA LEU A 83 2.36 2.28 -3.84
C LEU A 83 0.84 2.42 -3.99
N ARG A 84 0.10 2.55 -2.87
CA ARG A 84 -1.34 2.86 -2.88
C ARG A 84 -1.62 4.19 -3.54
N ALA A 85 -0.86 5.22 -3.18
CA ALA A 85 -1.03 6.56 -3.74
C ALA A 85 -0.77 6.56 -5.26
N TRP A 86 0.32 5.91 -5.68
CA TRP A 86 0.64 5.67 -7.08
C TRP A 86 -0.50 4.95 -7.81
N LEU A 87 -0.92 3.80 -7.32
CA LEU A 87 -1.93 2.95 -7.97
C LEU A 87 -3.23 3.71 -8.21
N LEU A 88 -3.77 4.35 -7.18
CA LEU A 88 -5.14 4.86 -7.20
C LEU A 88 -5.28 6.31 -7.69
N PHE A 89 -4.23 7.12 -7.55
CA PHE A 89 -4.36 8.57 -7.78
C PHE A 89 -3.42 9.13 -8.84
N TYR A 90 -2.22 8.56 -9.00
CA TYR A 90 -1.17 9.21 -9.79
C TYR A 90 -0.86 8.50 -11.09
N SER A 91 -0.84 7.17 -11.07
CA SER A 91 -0.24 6.37 -12.14
C SER A 91 -0.91 6.57 -13.50
N VAL A 92 -2.23 6.43 -13.62
CA VAL A 92 -2.94 6.59 -14.90
C VAL A 92 -2.70 7.95 -15.57
N PRO A 93 -2.91 9.11 -14.90
CA PRO A 93 -2.65 10.40 -15.53
C PRO A 93 -1.17 10.64 -15.83
N ILE A 94 -0.25 10.11 -15.01
CA ILE A 94 1.18 10.22 -15.24
C ILE A 94 1.63 9.41 -16.46
N LEU A 95 1.08 8.22 -16.64
CA LEU A 95 1.46 7.29 -17.70
C LEU A 95 0.76 7.60 -19.03
N MET A 96 -0.26 8.47 -19.02
CA MET A 96 -0.89 8.99 -20.22
C MET A 96 0.15 9.64 -21.14
N ASP A 97 0.09 9.33 -22.42
CA ASP A 97 1.03 9.80 -23.46
C ASP A 97 2.49 9.34 -23.28
N VAL A 98 2.79 8.50 -22.29
CA VAL A 98 4.11 7.88 -22.07
C VAL A 98 4.04 6.38 -22.34
N MET A 99 3.01 5.72 -21.82
CA MET A 99 2.76 4.30 -22.01
C MET A 99 1.94 4.07 -23.29
N SER A 100 2.26 3.00 -24.03
CA SER A 100 1.46 2.61 -25.20
C SER A 100 -0.02 2.39 -24.82
N THR A 101 -0.94 2.67 -25.75
CA THR A 101 -2.38 2.58 -25.52
C THR A 101 -2.81 1.21 -24.99
N MET A 102 -2.24 0.12 -25.52
CA MET A 102 -2.57 -1.24 -25.11
C MET A 102 -2.19 -1.51 -23.65
N HIS A 103 -0.97 -1.15 -23.25
CA HIS A 103 -0.50 -1.31 -21.88
C HIS A 103 -1.24 -0.39 -20.90
N LEU A 104 -1.56 0.83 -21.32
CA LEU A 104 -2.32 1.76 -20.49
C LEU A 104 -3.75 1.28 -20.25
N TYR A 105 -4.42 0.73 -21.28
CA TYR A 105 -5.74 0.13 -21.13
C TYR A 105 -5.71 -1.09 -20.21
N HIS A 106 -4.73 -1.98 -20.41
CA HIS A 106 -4.50 -3.14 -19.56
C HIS A 106 -4.28 -2.75 -18.09
N TYR A 107 -3.39 -1.80 -17.83
CA TYR A 107 -3.14 -1.32 -16.48
C TYR A 107 -4.33 -0.58 -15.87
N SER A 108 -5.07 0.21 -16.67
CA SER A 108 -6.27 0.91 -16.20
C SER A 108 -7.37 -0.06 -15.76
N ALA A 109 -7.52 -1.20 -16.43
CA ALA A 109 -8.44 -2.26 -16.00
C ALA A 109 -8.08 -2.78 -14.59
N PHE A 110 -6.80 -2.97 -14.30
CA PHE A 110 -6.33 -3.33 -12.96
C PHE A 110 -6.60 -2.24 -11.92
N VAL A 111 -6.26 -0.97 -12.24
CA VAL A 111 -6.51 0.17 -11.34
C VAL A 111 -8.00 0.28 -11.01
N GLU A 112 -8.87 0.22 -12.02
CA GLU A 112 -10.32 0.31 -11.87
C GLU A 112 -10.86 -0.86 -11.04
N ALA A 113 -10.41 -2.09 -11.32
CA ALA A 113 -10.82 -3.26 -10.56
C ALA A 113 -10.50 -3.12 -9.06
N ILE A 114 -9.28 -2.69 -8.74
CA ILE A 114 -8.86 -2.49 -7.35
C ILE A 114 -9.64 -1.34 -6.71
N TYR A 115 -9.86 -0.24 -7.43
CA TYR A 115 -10.65 0.90 -6.94
C TYR A 115 -12.07 0.49 -6.51
N LEU A 116 -12.74 -0.37 -7.30
CA LEU A 116 -14.05 -0.90 -6.96
C LEU A 116 -13.99 -1.76 -5.68
N LEU A 117 -12.98 -2.62 -5.54
CA LEU A 117 -12.86 -3.56 -4.41
C LEU A 117 -12.42 -2.92 -3.08
N ILE A 118 -11.89 -1.70 -3.11
CA ILE A 118 -11.56 -0.92 -1.90
C ILE A 118 -12.63 0.11 -1.54
N SER A 119 -13.71 0.23 -2.32
CA SER A 119 -14.74 1.24 -2.08
C SER A 119 -15.52 0.98 -0.79
N ASP A 120 -16.06 2.04 -0.17
CA ASP A 120 -16.82 1.94 1.08
C ASP A 120 -18.18 1.23 0.89
N SER A 121 -18.73 1.31 -0.32
CA SER A 121 -19.94 0.62 -0.72
C SER A 121 -19.66 -0.10 -2.03
N ILE A 122 -19.87 -1.42 -2.03
CA ILE A 122 -19.55 -2.29 -3.17
C ILE A 122 -20.82 -3.06 -3.52
N SER A 123 -21.38 -2.80 -4.71
CA SER A 123 -22.53 -3.54 -5.20
C SER A 123 -22.12 -4.88 -5.82
N MET A 124 -23.08 -5.77 -6.06
CA MET A 124 -22.82 -7.02 -6.78
C MET A 124 -22.39 -6.77 -8.24
N GLU A 125 -22.84 -5.67 -8.85
CA GLU A 125 -22.40 -5.25 -10.18
C GLU A 125 -20.93 -4.81 -10.16
N ASP A 126 -20.50 -4.08 -9.12
CA ASP A 126 -19.10 -3.67 -8.94
C ASP A 126 -18.18 -4.89 -8.77
N LEU A 127 -18.61 -5.90 -7.99
CA LEU A 127 -17.87 -7.15 -7.81
C LEU A 127 -17.70 -7.91 -9.13
N GLU A 128 -18.79 -8.04 -9.89
CA GLU A 128 -18.82 -8.73 -11.19
C GLU A 128 -17.95 -7.99 -12.21
N LYS A 129 -18.03 -6.66 -12.25
CA LYS A 129 -17.21 -5.81 -13.10
C LYS A 129 -15.73 -5.95 -12.73
N SER A 130 -15.39 -5.83 -11.45
CA SER A 130 -14.02 -6.00 -10.97
C SER A 130 -13.47 -7.39 -11.30
N HIS A 131 -14.27 -8.45 -11.12
CA HIS A 131 -13.86 -9.81 -11.48
C HIS A 131 -13.50 -9.92 -12.97
N LYS A 132 -14.34 -9.38 -13.87
CA LYS A 132 -14.07 -9.36 -15.32
C LYS A 132 -12.80 -8.59 -15.66
N LEU A 133 -12.59 -7.43 -15.03
CA LEU A 133 -11.40 -6.61 -15.24
C LEU A 133 -10.12 -7.32 -14.77
N LEU A 134 -10.16 -8.02 -13.62
CA LEU A 134 -9.03 -8.80 -13.13
C LEU A 134 -8.76 -10.04 -13.99
N CYS A 135 -9.80 -10.75 -14.44
CA CYS A 135 -9.67 -11.83 -15.40
C CYS A 135 -9.02 -11.37 -16.70
N PHE A 136 -9.45 -10.23 -17.25
CA PHE A 136 -8.84 -9.63 -18.42
C PHE A 136 -7.37 -9.26 -18.16
N PHE A 137 -7.08 -8.59 -17.04
CA PHE A 137 -5.72 -8.20 -16.67
C PHE A 137 -4.79 -9.41 -16.57
N VAL A 138 -5.19 -10.46 -15.86
CA VAL A 138 -4.39 -11.67 -15.65
C VAL A 138 -4.21 -12.45 -16.97
N HIS A 139 -5.26 -12.57 -17.78
CA HIS A 139 -5.19 -13.29 -19.06
C HIS A 139 -4.25 -12.62 -20.06
N MET A 140 -4.28 -11.28 -20.14
CA MET A 140 -3.43 -10.54 -21.07
C MET A 140 -1.98 -10.39 -20.59
N PHE A 141 -1.71 -10.63 -19.31
CA PHE A 141 -0.42 -10.33 -18.68
C PHE A 141 0.76 -11.04 -19.37
N GLU A 142 0.62 -12.34 -19.64
CA GLU A 142 1.66 -13.14 -20.30
C GLU A 142 2.02 -12.58 -21.68
N SER A 143 1.02 -12.22 -22.48
CA SER A 143 1.23 -11.68 -23.83
C SER A 143 1.92 -10.31 -23.84
N LEU A 144 1.74 -9.50 -22.78
CA LEU A 144 2.26 -8.14 -22.69
C LEU A 144 3.64 -8.08 -22.02
N TYR A 145 3.88 -8.93 -21.01
CA TYR A 145 5.10 -8.89 -20.20
C TYR A 145 5.97 -10.14 -20.31
N GLY A 146 5.37 -11.29 -20.63
CA GLY A 146 6.01 -12.59 -20.70
C GLY A 146 5.71 -13.51 -19.50
N GLU A 147 5.69 -14.81 -19.75
CA GLU A 147 5.33 -15.88 -18.79
C GLU A 147 6.20 -15.85 -17.52
N ARG A 148 7.48 -15.51 -17.64
CA ARG A 148 8.43 -15.46 -16.51
C ARG A 148 8.01 -14.51 -15.37
N TYR A 149 7.10 -13.57 -15.63
CA TYR A 149 6.59 -12.62 -14.63
C TYR A 149 5.23 -13.03 -14.05
N TYR A 150 4.74 -14.22 -14.39
CA TYR A 150 3.51 -14.78 -13.84
C TYR A 150 3.76 -15.27 -12.41
N THR A 151 3.44 -14.41 -11.44
CA THR A 151 3.67 -14.69 -10.01
C THR A 151 2.43 -15.27 -9.33
N LEU A 152 2.61 -15.86 -8.14
CA LEU A 152 1.48 -16.28 -7.30
C LEU A 152 0.54 -15.12 -6.99
N ASN A 153 1.09 -13.93 -6.71
CA ASN A 153 0.28 -12.72 -6.47
C ASN A 153 -0.60 -12.36 -7.67
N LEU A 154 -0.15 -12.64 -8.90
CA LEU A 154 -0.90 -12.35 -10.11
C LEU A 154 -2.10 -13.28 -10.21
N HIS A 155 -1.89 -14.57 -9.95
CA HIS A 155 -2.97 -15.56 -9.89
C HIS A 155 -3.99 -15.21 -8.79
N SER A 156 -3.51 -14.83 -7.61
CA SER A 156 -4.35 -14.43 -6.48
C SER A 156 -5.32 -13.29 -6.80
N LEU A 157 -5.02 -12.44 -7.79
CA LEU A 157 -5.94 -11.39 -8.23
C LEU A 157 -7.31 -11.94 -8.67
N LEU A 158 -7.35 -13.14 -9.26
CA LEU A 158 -8.59 -13.76 -9.74
C LEU A 158 -9.60 -14.03 -8.60
N HIS A 159 -9.12 -14.11 -7.37
CA HIS A 159 -9.90 -14.44 -6.17
C HIS A 159 -10.22 -13.22 -5.30
N LEU A 160 -9.80 -12.01 -5.68
CA LEU A 160 -10.05 -10.81 -4.87
C LEU A 160 -11.54 -10.48 -4.79
N SER A 161 -12.28 -10.58 -5.89
CA SER A 161 -13.74 -10.33 -5.87
C SER A 161 -14.47 -11.32 -4.96
N ASP A 162 -14.06 -12.58 -4.93
CA ASP A 162 -14.62 -13.59 -4.03
C ASP A 162 -14.26 -13.28 -2.57
N SER A 163 -13.01 -12.89 -2.31
CA SER A 163 -12.55 -12.46 -0.99
C SER A 163 -13.36 -11.28 -0.46
N VAL A 164 -13.68 -10.31 -1.33
CA VAL A 164 -14.51 -9.16 -0.95
C VAL A 164 -15.96 -9.55 -0.71
N ARG A 165 -16.50 -10.48 -1.50
CA ARG A 165 -17.85 -11.03 -1.28
C ARG A 165 -17.98 -11.70 0.08
N ASP A 166 -16.96 -12.44 0.50
CA ASP A 166 -17.01 -13.28 1.70
C ASP A 166 -16.58 -12.54 2.97
N ILE A 167 -15.60 -11.64 2.90
CA ILE A 167 -14.93 -11.04 4.08
C ILE A 167 -15.11 -9.51 4.12
N GLY A 168 -15.63 -8.90 3.05
CA GLY A 168 -15.81 -7.46 2.93
C GLY A 168 -14.66 -6.75 2.20
N PRO A 169 -14.73 -5.40 2.06
CA PRO A 169 -13.80 -4.61 1.25
C PRO A 169 -12.33 -4.90 1.52
N LEU A 170 -11.46 -4.75 0.52
CA LEU A 170 -10.04 -5.11 0.63
C LEU A 170 -9.28 -4.42 1.78
N TRP A 171 -9.72 -3.24 2.21
CA TRP A 171 -9.10 -2.56 3.35
C TRP A 171 -9.43 -3.21 4.69
N SER A 172 -10.56 -3.91 4.80
CA SER A 172 -11.08 -4.48 6.06
C SER A 172 -10.23 -5.63 6.61
N HIS A 173 -9.53 -6.34 5.73
CA HIS A 173 -8.66 -7.47 6.05
C HIS A 173 -7.21 -7.22 5.62
N SER A 174 -6.83 -5.95 5.48
CA SER A 174 -5.47 -5.56 5.11
C SER A 174 -4.49 -5.60 6.28
N CYS A 175 -3.22 -5.87 6.00
CA CYS A 175 -2.15 -5.90 6.98
C CYS A 175 -1.65 -4.51 7.43
N PHE A 176 -2.18 -3.41 6.88
CA PHE A 176 -1.75 -2.04 7.21
C PHE A 176 -1.79 -1.74 8.73
N PRO A 177 -2.87 -2.02 9.47
CA PRO A 177 -2.92 -1.74 10.90
C PRO A 177 -1.91 -2.57 11.70
N PHE A 178 -1.70 -3.82 11.30
CA PHE A 178 -0.77 -4.74 11.96
C PHE A 178 0.69 -4.33 11.76
N GLU A 179 1.09 -3.98 10.54
CA GLU A 179 2.44 -3.47 10.26
C GLU A 179 2.70 -2.14 10.97
N ASN A 180 1.68 -1.27 11.06
CA ASN A 180 1.81 -0.03 11.81
C ASN A 180 2.00 -0.30 13.31
N ALA A 181 1.20 -1.19 13.90
CA ALA A 181 1.32 -1.59 15.30
C ALA A 181 2.68 -2.25 15.58
N ASN A 182 3.17 -3.12 14.69
CA ASN A 182 4.51 -3.70 14.79
C ASN A 182 5.59 -2.60 14.76
N GLY A 183 5.44 -1.61 13.88
CA GLY A 183 6.35 -0.47 13.80
C GLY A 183 6.41 0.34 15.10
N GLU A 184 5.29 0.58 15.78
CA GLU A 184 5.27 1.24 17.08
C GLU A 184 5.85 0.35 18.19
N LEU A 185 5.51 -0.94 18.22
CA LEU A 185 6.02 -1.89 19.19
C LEU A 185 7.56 -1.98 19.15
N LEU A 186 8.15 -2.00 17.95
CA LEU A 186 9.59 -2.05 17.75
C LEU A 186 10.34 -0.81 18.27
N LYS A 187 9.65 0.33 18.49
CA LYS A 187 10.26 1.52 19.11
C LYS A 187 10.34 1.42 20.62
N LEU A 188 9.58 0.51 21.23
CA LEU A 188 9.49 0.38 22.70
C LEU A 188 10.68 -0.36 23.30
N PHE A 189 11.55 -0.96 22.48
CA PHE A 189 12.75 -1.64 22.97
C PHE A 189 13.93 -1.41 22.03
N HIS A 190 15.13 -1.37 22.61
CA HIS A 190 16.40 -1.19 21.92
C HIS A 190 17.35 -2.32 22.34
N GLY A 191 17.74 -3.16 21.37
CA GLY A 191 18.60 -4.33 21.62
C GLY A 191 17.81 -5.61 21.98
N THR A 192 18.54 -6.66 22.36
CA THR A 192 17.99 -8.03 22.53
C THR A 192 17.86 -8.49 23.98
N GLN A 193 18.29 -7.67 24.94
CA GLN A 193 18.29 -8.02 26.36
C GLN A 193 17.09 -7.40 27.09
N TYR A 194 16.43 -8.19 27.95
CA TYR A 194 15.34 -7.73 28.82
C TYR A 194 14.22 -6.96 28.09
N ILE A 195 13.85 -7.44 26.89
CA ILE A 195 12.89 -6.78 25.99
C ILE A 195 11.54 -6.54 26.70
N ASP A 196 11.10 -7.51 27.50
CA ASP A 196 9.89 -7.43 28.31
C ASP A 196 9.91 -6.23 29.28
N LEU A 197 11.02 -6.04 30.01
CA LEU A 197 11.17 -4.91 30.92
C LEU A 197 11.26 -3.57 30.19
N GLN A 198 11.90 -3.53 29.02
CA GLN A 198 11.98 -2.32 28.21
C GLN A 198 10.58 -1.88 27.73
N ILE A 199 9.78 -2.83 27.23
CA ILE A 199 8.41 -2.57 26.78
C ILE A 199 7.55 -2.11 27.96
N VAL A 200 7.59 -2.82 29.09
CA VAL A 200 6.82 -2.44 30.30
C VAL A 200 7.23 -1.05 30.79
N GLY A 201 8.52 -0.75 30.82
CA GLY A 201 9.04 0.57 31.19
C GLY A 201 8.52 1.67 30.27
N ALA A 202 8.59 1.47 28.95
CA ALA A 202 8.11 2.44 27.97
C ALA A 202 6.59 2.68 28.09
N ILE A 203 5.79 1.62 28.22
CA ILE A 203 4.33 1.73 28.42
C ILE A 203 4.01 2.48 29.72
N ASN A 204 4.72 2.17 30.81
CA ASN A 204 4.52 2.83 32.09
C ASN A 204 4.82 4.34 31.99
N VAL A 205 5.90 4.71 31.28
CA VAL A 205 6.20 6.11 30.98
C VAL A 205 5.06 6.77 30.19
N TYR A 206 4.57 6.14 29.12
CA TYR A 206 3.46 6.68 28.31
C TYR A 206 2.16 6.85 29.10
N GLN A 207 1.83 5.93 30.01
CA GLN A 207 0.62 6.01 30.84
C GLN A 207 0.75 7.00 31.99
N THR A 208 1.95 7.13 32.56
CA THR A 208 2.20 7.99 33.72
C THR A 208 2.44 9.45 33.33
N LEU A 209 3.03 9.72 32.14
CA LEU A 209 3.32 11.08 31.69
C LEU A 209 2.09 12.00 31.73
N PRO A 210 0.92 11.62 31.16
CA PRO A 210 -0.27 12.46 31.19
C PRO A 210 -0.76 12.78 32.60
N LEU A 211 -0.61 11.84 33.55
CA LEU A 211 -0.97 12.03 34.96
C LEU A 211 -0.01 13.01 35.63
N LEU A 212 1.29 12.91 35.33
CA LEU A 212 2.28 13.84 35.84
C LEU A 212 2.09 15.24 35.27
N THR A 213 1.65 15.37 34.01
CA THR A 213 1.36 16.66 33.38
C THR A 213 0.26 17.42 34.11
N SER A 214 -0.76 16.75 34.66
CA SER A 214 -1.80 17.40 35.48
C SER A 214 -1.30 17.92 36.83
N ASP A 215 -0.17 17.43 37.32
CA ASP A 215 0.44 17.85 38.58
C ASP A 215 1.51 18.95 38.40
N ILE A 216 1.78 19.37 37.16
CA ILE A 216 2.75 20.44 36.86
C ILE A 216 2.14 21.80 37.23
N GLU A 217 2.86 22.56 38.07
CA GLU A 217 2.46 23.93 38.41
C GLU A 217 2.34 24.83 37.16
N ASN A 218 1.21 25.55 37.09
CA ASN A 218 0.83 26.51 36.03
C ASN A 218 1.72 27.76 36.01
N ASP A 219 3.03 27.60 35.84
CA ASP A 219 3.99 28.62 35.39
C ASP A 219 5.43 28.10 35.30
N SER A 220 5.65 26.83 35.64
CA SER A 220 6.99 26.23 35.64
C SER A 220 7.60 26.22 34.23
N GLN A 221 8.94 26.21 34.16
CA GLN A 221 9.65 26.03 32.90
C GLN A 221 9.26 24.72 32.20
N VAL A 222 8.89 23.69 32.96
CA VAL A 222 8.44 22.39 32.44
C VAL A 222 7.07 22.52 31.78
N TYR A 223 6.14 23.27 32.40
CA TYR A 223 4.82 23.55 31.82
C TYR A 223 4.93 24.27 30.47
N LYS A 224 5.86 25.24 30.37
CA LYS A 224 6.13 26.01 29.14
C LYS A 224 6.76 25.16 28.03
N PHE A 225 7.56 24.15 28.39
CA PHE A 225 8.15 23.20 27.45
C PHE A 225 7.12 22.22 26.88
N VAL A 226 6.25 21.64 27.72
CA VAL A 226 5.23 20.66 27.29
C VAL A 226 4.22 21.26 26.30
N LEU A 227 3.81 22.53 26.46
CA LEU A 227 2.89 23.22 25.54
C LEU A 227 3.52 23.66 24.21
N GLN A 228 4.85 23.63 24.07
CA GLN A 228 5.52 23.96 22.80
C GLN A 228 5.46 22.80 21.80
N ASP A 229 5.41 21.55 22.27
CA ASP A 229 5.35 20.35 21.42
C ASP A 229 3.93 20.01 20.92
N GLU A 230 2.86 20.54 21.54
CA GLU A 230 1.48 20.34 21.05
C GLU A 230 1.13 21.18 19.81
N LYS A 231 2.03 22.07 19.36
CA LYS A 231 1.81 23.00 18.22
C LYS A 231 2.58 22.67 16.94
N SER A 232 3.28 21.53 16.84
CA SER A 232 4.01 21.11 15.63
C SER A 232 3.33 19.99 14.86
#